data_AF-A0A1Q9S152-F1
#
_entry.id   AF-A0A1Q9S152-F1
#
_cell.length_a   1.000
_cell.length_b   1.000
_cell.length_c   1.000
_cell.angle_alpha   90.00
_cell.angle_beta   90.00
_cell.angle_gamma   90.00
#
_symmetry.space_group_name_H-M   'P 1'
#
loop_
_entity.id
_entity.type
_entity.pdbx_description
1 polymer ?
#
loop_
_entity_poly.entity_id
_entity_poly.type
_entity_poly.pdbx_seq_one_letter_code
_entity_poly.pdbx_strand_id
1 'polypeptide(L)'
;MTLFTLVKVTDPQKMHAGGTVTYLVMDRNGSMVGMLGDGRDWKGWRYGGRRWWACWRQEGDQAARWSTDLDYPTRKGALYALVGVLGTETAR
;
A
#
# COMPACT_ATOMS: atom_id res chain seq x y z
N MET A 1 -6.28 18.24 5.89
CA MET A 1 -5.40 17.08 6.14
C MET A 1 -6.27 15.84 6.11
N THR A 2 -6.20 15.03 5.06
CA THR A 2 -6.99 13.79 4.97
C THR A 2 -6.41 12.76 5.93
N LEU A 3 -7.25 12.25 6.84
CA LEU A 3 -6.88 11.21 7.80
C LEU A 3 -7.04 9.84 7.14
N PHE A 4 -5.98 9.03 7.18
CA PHE A 4 -5.98 7.65 6.73
C PHE A 4 -5.74 6.72 7.92
N THR A 5 -6.46 5.59 7.93
CA THR A 5 -6.31 4.57 8.97
C THR A 5 -5.65 3.33 8.39
N LEU A 6 -4.65 2.79 9.10
CA LEU A 6 -4.05 1.51 8.78
C LEU A 6 -4.72 0.39 9.54
N VAL A 7 -5.33 -0.54 8.82
CA VAL A 7 -5.92 -1.76 9.38
C VAL A 7 -4.96 -2.91 9.10
N LYS A 8 -4.43 -3.54 10.15
CA LYS A 8 -3.57 -4.71 9.99
C LYS A 8 -4.41 -5.90 9.54
N VAL A 9 -3.97 -6.58 8.49
CA VAL A 9 -4.60 -7.81 8.02
C VAL A 9 -4.17 -8.97 8.93
N THR A 10 -5.13 -9.75 9.41
CA THR A 10 -4.91 -10.91 10.29
C THR A 10 -4.61 -12.19 9.51
N ASP A 11 -5.16 -12.32 8.29
CA ASP A 11 -4.86 -13.38 7.33
C ASP A 11 -4.23 -12.76 6.06
N PRO A 12 -2.88 -12.64 6.02
CA PRO A 12 -2.20 -11.92 4.98
C PRO A 12 -2.37 -12.60 3.62
N GLN A 13 -3.18 -12.02 2.74
CA GLN A 13 -3.35 -12.56 1.40
C GLN A 13 -2.07 -12.35 0.57
N LYS A 14 -1.59 -13.44 -0.04
CA LYS A 14 -0.55 -13.36 -1.06
C LYS A 14 -1.14 -12.72 -2.31
N MET A 15 -0.51 -11.65 -2.77
CA MET A 15 -0.82 -11.10 -4.09
C MET A 15 -0.13 -11.93 -5.18
N HIS A 16 -0.70 -11.94 -6.39
CA HIS A 16 0.00 -12.46 -7.56
C HIS A 16 1.40 -11.82 -7.64
N ALA A 17 2.45 -12.65 -7.79
CA ALA A 17 3.88 -12.30 -7.67
C ALA A 17 4.49 -12.22 -6.26
N GLY A 18 3.81 -12.74 -5.22
CA GLY A 18 4.48 -13.16 -3.98
C GLY A 18 4.70 -12.08 -2.91
N GLY A 19 4.17 -10.87 -3.11
CA GLY A 19 3.99 -9.92 -2.01
C GLY A 19 2.90 -10.39 -1.04
N THR A 20 3.01 -10.04 0.24
CA THR A 20 1.98 -10.33 1.24
C THR A 20 1.36 -9.03 1.75
N VAL A 21 0.03 -8.90 1.66
CA VAL A 21 -0.67 -7.71 2.17
C VAL A 21 -0.63 -7.72 3.69
N THR A 22 -0.01 -6.71 4.29
CA THR A 22 0.11 -6.59 5.76
C THR A 22 -0.87 -5.56 6.32
N TYR A 23 -1.16 -4.49 5.58
CA TYR A 23 -2.10 -3.44 6.00
C TYR A 23 -3.01 -3.02 4.86
N LEU A 24 -4.26 -2.75 5.19
CA LEU A 24 -5.19 -1.99 4.36
C LEU A 24 -5.14 -0.52 4.76
N VAL A 25 -5.26 0.36 3.79
CA VAL A 25 -5.32 1.81 3.98
C VAL A 25 -6.75 2.26 3.72
N MET A 26 -7.37 2.75 4.77
CA MET A 26 -8.76 3.20 4.78
C MET A 26 -8.82 4.72 4.79
N ASP A 27 -9.74 5.30 4.03
CA ASP A 27 -10.08 6.72 4.13
C ASP A 27 -10.89 7.01 5.42
N ARG A 28 -11.20 8.28 5.65
CA ARG A 28 -12.03 8.71 6.79
C ARG A 28 -13.47 8.18 6.75
N ASN A 29 -13.95 7.75 5.59
CA ASN A 29 -15.30 7.24 5.37
C ASN A 29 -15.37 5.71 5.50
N GLY A 30 -14.25 5.05 5.79
CA GLY A 30 -14.16 3.59 5.89
C GLY A 30 -14.03 2.86 4.55
N SER A 31 -13.72 3.55 3.46
CA SER A 31 -13.42 2.95 2.15
C SER A 31 -11.95 2.58 2.05
N MET A 32 -11.68 1.38 1.51
CA MET A 32 -10.31 0.94 1.24
C MET A 32 -9.78 1.65 -0.01
N VAL A 33 -8.75 2.48 0.17
CA VAL A 33 -8.11 3.27 -0.90
C VAL A 33 -6.72 2.77 -1.24
N GLY A 34 -6.14 1.90 -0.40
CA GLY A 34 -4.79 1.39 -0.60
C GLY A 34 -4.47 0.14 0.19
N MET A 35 -3.33 -0.46 -0.12
CA MET A 35 -2.75 -1.60 0.58
C MET A 35 -1.26 -1.39 0.74
N LEU A 36 -0.71 -1.87 1.86
CA LEU A 36 0.71 -1.97 2.11
C LEU A 36 1.06 -3.43 2.34
N GLY A 37 2.08 -3.90 1.66
CA GLY A 37 2.56 -5.26 1.83
C GLY A 37 4.05 -5.33 2.02
N ASP A 38 4.50 -6.46 2.57
CA ASP A 38 5.89 -6.81 2.56
C ASP A 38 6.22 -7.61 1.30
N GLY A 39 7.28 -7.18 0.62
CA GLY A 39 7.75 -7.77 -0.63
C GLY A 39 8.62 -9.00 -0.41
N ARG A 40 8.31 -9.82 0.60
CA ARG A 40 9.15 -10.94 1.02
C ARG A 40 9.37 -11.97 -0.10
N ASP A 41 8.39 -12.16 -1.00
CA ASP A 41 8.59 -12.95 -2.23
C ASP A 41 8.65 -12.10 -3.53
N TRP A 42 8.63 -10.76 -3.46
CA TRP A 42 8.59 -9.84 -4.63
C TRP A 42 9.92 -9.74 -5.39
N LYS A 43 11.07 -9.94 -4.72
CA LYS A 43 12.39 -9.97 -5.36
C LYS A 43 13.23 -11.06 -4.70
N GLY A 44 13.43 -12.15 -5.44
CA GLY A 44 13.98 -13.44 -5.00
C GLY A 44 14.89 -13.40 -3.77
N TRP A 45 14.53 -14.23 -2.79
CA TRP A 45 15.25 -14.87 -1.65
C TRP A 45 16.66 -14.39 -1.22
N ARG A 46 17.50 -13.82 -2.09
CA ARG A 46 18.94 -13.67 -1.88
C ARG A 46 19.42 -12.30 -1.36
N TYR A 47 18.55 -11.32 -1.15
CA TYR A 47 18.97 -9.99 -0.66
C TYR A 47 18.22 -9.54 0.60
N GLY A 48 18.45 -10.26 1.71
CA GLY A 48 18.63 -9.77 3.09
C GLY A 48 17.77 -8.67 3.73
N GLY A 49 16.71 -8.14 3.10
CA GLY A 49 15.96 -7.00 3.63
C GLY A 49 14.47 -7.06 3.29
N ARG A 50 13.61 -6.84 4.29
CA ARG A 50 12.16 -6.74 4.12
C ARG A 50 11.83 -5.46 3.37
N ARG A 51 11.70 -5.54 2.05
CA ARG A 51 11.14 -4.44 1.23
C ARG A 51 9.65 -4.31 1.47
N TRP A 52 9.15 -3.10 1.34
CA TRP A 52 7.75 -2.74 1.46
C TRP A 52 7.27 -2.23 0.12
N TRP A 53 6.04 -2.59 -0.23
CA TRP A 53 5.35 -2.06 -1.39
C TRP A 53 4.03 -1.44 -0.97
N ALA A 54 3.55 -0.52 -1.78
CA ALA A 54 2.23 0.06 -1.62
C ALA A 54 1.46 0.01 -2.94
N CYS A 55 0.16 -0.18 -2.80
CA CYS A 55 -0.81 -0.21 -3.88
C CYS A 55 -1.95 0.75 -3.55
N TRP A 56 -2.44 1.49 -4.52
CA TRP A 56 -3.54 2.45 -4.33
C TRP A 56 -4.45 2.47 -5.54
N ARG A 57 -5.68 2.95 -5.33
CA ARG A 57 -6.57 3.31 -6.42
C ARG A 57 -6.27 4.73 -6.84
N GLN A 58 -5.99 4.95 -8.13
CA GLN A 58 -5.93 6.31 -8.68
C GLN A 58 -7.26 7.01 -8.42
N GLU A 59 -7.24 8.30 -8.06
CA GLU A 59 -8.44 9.12 -7.80
C GLU A 59 -9.34 8.76 -6.59
N GLY A 60 -8.99 7.75 -5.77
CA GLY A 60 -9.82 7.38 -4.60
C GLY A 60 -11.22 6.83 -4.95
N ASP A 61 -11.52 6.64 -6.24
CA ASP A 61 -12.74 6.02 -6.73
C ASP A 61 -12.62 4.49 -6.69
N GLN A 62 -13.66 3.82 -6.17
CA GLN A 62 -13.76 2.35 -6.14
C GLN A 62 -13.87 1.72 -7.54
N ALA A 63 -14.00 2.53 -8.61
CA ALA A 63 -13.91 2.08 -10.00
C ALA A 63 -12.49 2.18 -10.61
N ALA A 64 -11.56 2.90 -9.97
CA ALA A 64 -10.26 3.18 -10.56
C ALA A 64 -9.29 2.00 -10.52
N ARG A 65 -8.33 2.01 -11.45
CA ARG A 65 -7.28 1.00 -11.56
C ARG A 65 -6.35 1.05 -10.34
N TRP A 66 -5.89 -0.13 -9.95
CA TRP A 66 -4.86 -0.26 -8.93
C TRP A 66 -3.48 0.05 -9.53
N SER A 67 -2.75 0.96 -8.89
CA SER A 67 -1.35 1.26 -9.19
C SER A 67 -0.44 0.66 -8.13
N THR A 68 0.72 0.13 -8.54
CA THR A 68 1.70 -0.54 -7.67
C THR A 68 3.12 -0.15 -8.08
N ASP A 69 3.85 0.65 -7.29
CA ASP A 69 5.22 1.06 -7.69
C ASP A 69 6.16 1.40 -6.53
N LEU A 70 5.71 1.23 -5.31
CA LEU A 70 6.32 1.86 -4.16
C LEU A 70 7.33 0.94 -3.42
N ASP A 71 8.51 0.65 -3.99
CA ASP A 71 9.57 -0.17 -3.34
C ASP A 71 10.36 0.63 -2.28
N TYR A 72 10.09 0.36 -1.00
CA TYR A 72 10.70 1.04 0.14
C TYR A 72 11.44 0.10 1.10
N PRO A 73 12.54 0.56 1.72
CA PRO A 73 13.26 -0.23 2.72
C PRO A 73 12.51 -0.34 4.06
N THR A 74 11.52 0.53 4.32
CA THR A 74 10.77 0.54 5.58
C THR A 74 9.27 0.72 5.35
N ARG A 75 8.46 0.16 6.26
CA ARG A 75 7.00 0.37 6.31
C ARG A 75 6.63 1.85 6.31
N LYS A 76 7.36 2.64 7.10
CA LYS A 76 7.12 4.06 7.28
C LYS A 76 7.33 4.83 5.98
N GLY A 77 8.37 4.48 5.22
CA GLY A 77 8.61 5.04 3.88
C GLY A 77 7.49 4.74 2.90
N ALA A 78 7.05 3.48 2.85
CA ALA A 78 5.92 3.07 2.00
C ALA A 78 4.63 3.78 2.35
N LEU A 79 4.32 3.93 3.64
CA LEU A 79 3.16 4.69 4.09
C LEU A 79 3.23 6.17 3.70
N TYR A 80 4.38 6.83 3.92
CA TYR A 80 4.49 8.26 3.61
C TYR A 80 4.38 8.55 2.12
N ALA A 81 4.97 7.70 1.28
CA ALA A 81 4.83 7.82 -0.16
C ALA A 81 3.37 7.62 -0.60
N LEU A 82 2.71 6.60 -0.06
CA LEU A 82 1.30 6.34 -0.33
C LEU A 82 0.39 7.52 0.08
N VAL A 83 0.60 8.07 1.28
CA VAL A 83 -0.12 9.26 1.76
C VAL A 83 0.22 10.47 0.91
N GLY A 84 1.46 10.61 0.46
CA GLY A 84 1.87 11.66 -0.47
C GLY A 84 1.07 11.59 -1.76
N VAL A 85 1.00 10.41 -2.39
CA VAL A 85 0.25 10.18 -3.64
C VAL A 85 -1.24 10.46 -3.45
N LEU A 86 -1.87 9.84 -2.46
CA LEU A 86 -3.29 10.03 -2.17
C LEU A 86 -3.61 11.49 -1.80
N GLY A 87 -2.73 12.15 -1.06
CA GLY A 87 -2.87 13.56 -0.67
C GLY A 87 -2.72 14.53 -1.83
N THR A 88 -1.86 14.22 -2.81
CA THR A 88 -1.72 15.01 -4.04
C THR A 88 -2.87 14.81 -5.02
N GLU A 89 -3.45 13.60 -5.08
CA GLU A 89 -4.55 13.30 -5.99
C GLU A 89 -5.91 13.84 -5.51
N THR A 90 -6.11 13.98 -4.19
CA THR A 90 -7.36 14.56 -3.63
C THR A 90 -7.43 16.10 -3.78
N ALA A 91 -6.33 16.77 -4.14
CA ALA A 91 -6.23 18.23 -4.20
C ALA A 91 -6.61 18.84 -5.56
N ARG A 92 -7.34 18.12 -6.41
CA ARG A 92 -7.80 18.58 -7.73
C ARG A 92 -9.30 18.80 -7.79
#